data_AF-A0A1I5Z4E3-F1
#
_entry.id   AF-A0A1I5Z4E3-F1
#
_cell.length_a   1.000
_cell.length_b   1.000
_cell.length_c   1.000
_cell.angle_alpha   90.00
_cell.angle_beta   90.00
_cell.angle_gamma   90.00
#
_symmetry.space_group_name_H-M   'P 1'
#
loop_
_entity.id
_entity.type
_entity.pdbx_description
1 polymer ?
#
loop_
_entity_poly.entity_id
_entity_poly.type
_entity_poly.pdbx_seq_one_letter_code
_entity_poly.pdbx_strand_id
1 'polypeptide(L)'
;MFGEVAKANEFKSAFGGWYKESTECITVLELQKSNFGDYYQLLIKVFIQGAFESTYTPNKELIKSSMGHITANETPEYKAVLDFDEPMEDNIRKERLEKLFKNHILPFTNRALSKAGIKDLANKGEIFLLPAVKEELA
;
A
#
# COMPACT_ATOMS: atom_id res chain seq x y z
N MET A 1 1.91 -8.43 -14.88
CA MET A 1 0.92 -7.34 -14.76
C MET A 1 1.09 -6.45 -13.52
N PHE A 2 0.67 -6.82 -12.30
CA PHE A 2 0.72 -5.89 -11.13
C PHE A 2 2.11 -5.27 -10.91
N GLY A 3 3.15 -6.11 -10.88
CA GLY A 3 4.51 -5.64 -10.69
C GLY A 3 5.04 -4.72 -11.80
N GLU A 4 4.52 -4.84 -13.02
CA GLU A 4 4.89 -3.96 -14.13
C GLU A 4 4.27 -2.57 -13.95
N VAL A 5 2.98 -2.51 -13.56
CA VAL A 5 2.31 -1.24 -13.25
C VAL A 5 2.92 -0.59 -12.00
N ALA A 6 3.26 -1.36 -10.98
CA ALA A 6 3.96 -0.86 -9.80
C ALA A 6 5.33 -0.25 -10.17
N LYS A 7 6.13 -0.97 -10.97
CA LYS A 7 7.43 -0.50 -11.44
C LYS A 7 7.30 0.76 -12.31
N ALA A 8 6.31 0.81 -13.20
CA ALA A 8 6.05 1.98 -14.05
C ALA A 8 5.70 3.23 -13.24
N ASN A 9 5.18 3.05 -12.03
CA ASN A 9 4.89 4.11 -11.06
C ASN A 9 5.95 4.20 -9.95
N GLU A 10 7.20 3.84 -10.26
CA GLU A 10 8.39 4.06 -9.43
C GLU A 10 8.43 3.27 -8.10
N PHE A 11 7.63 2.22 -7.95
CA PHE A 11 7.83 1.30 -6.84
C PHE A 11 9.03 0.40 -7.09
N LYS A 12 9.89 0.26 -6.08
CA LYS A 12 10.96 -0.74 -6.04
C LYS A 12 10.35 -2.09 -5.68
N SER A 13 10.85 -3.18 -6.24
CA SER A 13 10.41 -4.54 -5.91
C SER A 13 11.43 -5.25 -5.03
N ALA A 14 10.99 -5.81 -3.90
CA ALA A 14 11.84 -6.63 -3.04
C ALA A 14 11.00 -7.67 -2.28
N PHE A 15 11.55 -8.86 -2.06
CA PHE A 15 10.94 -9.92 -1.24
C PHE A 15 9.49 -10.27 -1.62
N GLY A 16 9.11 -10.16 -2.89
CA GLY A 16 7.75 -10.44 -3.36
C GLY A 16 6.71 -9.37 -3.02
N GLY A 17 7.14 -8.16 -2.66
CA GLY A 17 6.30 -6.97 -2.56
C GLY A 17 6.91 -5.79 -3.30
N TRP A 18 6.23 -4.65 -3.25
CA TRP A 18 6.65 -3.40 -3.88
C TRP A 18 6.64 -2.28 -2.85
N TYR A 19 7.55 -1.32 -2.94
CA TYR A 19 7.63 -0.26 -1.96
C TYR A 19 8.13 1.06 -2.55
N LYS A 20 7.76 2.15 -1.89
CA LYS A 20 8.35 3.48 -2.03
C LYS A 20 8.82 3.93 -0.65
N GLU A 21 9.87 4.73 -0.63
CA GLU A 21 10.44 5.25 0.62
C GLU A 21 10.83 6.71 0.47
N SER A 22 10.80 7.40 1.60
CA SER A 22 11.37 8.73 1.81
C SER A 22 12.25 8.67 3.06
N THR A 23 12.83 9.81 3.45
CA THR A 23 13.51 9.93 4.74
C THR A 23 12.56 9.82 5.94
N GLU A 24 11.25 9.95 5.73
CA GLU A 24 10.25 9.94 6.79
C GLU A 24 9.42 8.65 6.85
N CYS A 25 9.16 7.98 5.72
CA CYS A 25 8.24 6.85 5.68
C CYS A 25 8.63 5.81 4.62
N ILE A 26 8.22 4.56 4.84
CA ILE A 26 8.21 3.49 3.84
C ILE A 26 6.77 3.07 3.61
N THR A 27 6.33 3.09 2.36
CA THR A 27 5.03 2.54 1.93
C THR A 27 5.25 1.23 1.19
N VAL A 28 4.50 0.19 1.55
CA VAL A 28 4.63 -1.16 0.99
C VAL A 28 3.30 -1.59 0.39
N LEU A 29 3.34 -2.11 -0.82
CA LEU A 29 2.27 -2.86 -1.47
C LEU A 29 2.60 -4.34 -1.38
N GLU A 30 1.72 -5.11 -0.76
CA GLU A 30 1.82 -6.56 -0.71
C GLU A 30 0.53 -7.18 -1.23
N LEU A 31 0.66 -8.12 -2.17
CA LEU A 31 -0.44 -8.98 -2.58
C LEU A 31 -0.42 -10.25 -1.74
N GLN A 32 -1.49 -10.50 -1.00
CA GLN A 32 -1.67 -11.73 -0.23
C GLN A 32 -2.66 -12.64 -0.95
N LYS A 33 -2.20 -13.83 -1.35
CA LYS A 33 -3.07 -14.80 -2.02
C LYS A 33 -4.07 -15.38 -1.03
N SER A 34 -5.33 -15.45 -1.42
CA SER A 34 -6.36 -16.11 -0.63
C SER A 34 -6.17 -17.63 -0.61
N ASN A 35 -6.57 -18.26 0.49
CA ASN A 35 -6.65 -19.72 0.60
C ASN A 35 -8.04 -20.26 0.20
N PHE A 36 -9.01 -19.39 -0.13
CA PHE A 36 -10.42 -19.75 -0.34
C PHE A 36 -10.93 -19.51 -1.77
N GLY A 37 -10.11 -18.92 -2.64
CA GLY A 37 -10.44 -18.61 -4.03
C GLY A 37 -9.20 -18.12 -4.78
N ASP A 38 -9.28 -17.99 -6.09
CA ASP A 38 -8.20 -17.45 -6.91
C ASP A 38 -8.25 -15.92 -6.93
N TYR A 39 -7.97 -15.30 -5.78
CA TYR A 39 -7.88 -13.85 -5.68
C TYR A 39 -6.76 -13.43 -4.74
N TYR A 40 -6.36 -12.17 -4.89
CA TYR A 40 -5.39 -11.52 -4.03
C TYR A 40 -6.03 -10.37 -3.28
N GLN A 41 -5.64 -10.19 -2.02
CA GLN A 41 -5.90 -8.97 -1.26
C GLN A 41 -4.69 -8.05 -1.37
N LEU A 42 -4.92 -6.76 -1.64
CA LEU A 42 -3.85 -5.77 -1.62
C LEU A 42 -3.78 -5.14 -0.23
N LEU A 43 -2.66 -5.33 0.45
CA LEU A 43 -2.32 -4.60 1.66
C LEU A 43 -1.35 -3.47 1.34
N ILE A 44 -1.74 -2.25 1.71
CA ILE A 44 -0.94 -1.04 1.66
C ILE A 44 -0.51 -0.70 3.09
N LYS A 45 0.78 -0.84 3.39
CA LYS A 45 1.34 -0.66 4.74
C LYS A 45 2.25 0.55 4.76
N VAL A 46 2.14 1.38 5.80
CA VAL A 46 3.00 2.55 5.99
C VAL A 46 3.78 2.38 7.29
N PHE A 47 5.10 2.51 7.20
CA PHE A 47 6.03 2.51 8.32
C PHE A 47 6.62 3.91 8.45
N ILE A 48 6.57 4.48 9.65
CA ILE A 48 6.96 5.87 9.92
C ILE A 48 8.31 5.83 10.62
N GLN A 49 9.33 6.49 10.04
CA GLN A 49 10.67 6.53 10.61
C GLN A 49 10.68 7.26 11.96
N GLY A 50 11.42 6.68 12.91
CA GLY A 50 11.55 7.18 14.27
C GLY A 50 10.34 6.93 15.17
N ALA A 51 9.22 6.44 14.63
CA ALA A 51 8.08 6.08 15.45
C ALA A 51 8.45 4.89 16.36
N PHE A 52 8.15 5.00 17.65
CA PHE A 52 8.50 4.00 18.67
C PHE A 52 10.02 3.70 18.65
N GLU A 53 10.83 4.74 18.48
CA GLU A 53 12.31 4.67 18.42
C GLU A 53 12.84 3.73 17.32
N SER A 54 12.01 3.39 16.33
CA SER A 54 12.33 2.41 15.30
C SER A 54 12.88 3.06 14.04
N THR A 55 13.91 2.43 13.46
CA THR A 55 14.44 2.78 12.13
C THR A 55 14.14 1.63 11.17
N TYR A 56 13.43 1.93 10.10
CA TYR A 56 12.98 0.96 9.13
C TYR A 56 13.87 0.97 7.89
N THR A 57 14.21 -0.21 7.40
CA THR A 57 14.79 -0.40 6.07
C THR A 57 14.01 -1.49 5.33
N PRO A 58 13.92 -1.44 3.99
CA PRO A 58 13.24 -2.47 3.22
C PRO A 58 13.94 -3.84 3.42
N ASN A 59 13.34 -4.71 4.21
CA ASN A 59 13.81 -6.07 4.45
C ASN A 59 12.63 -7.06 4.37
N LYS A 60 12.93 -8.36 4.41
CA LYS A 60 11.89 -9.40 4.28
C LYS A 60 10.82 -9.28 5.36
N GLU A 61 11.21 -8.99 6.60
CA GLU A 61 10.29 -8.87 7.74
C GLU A 61 9.33 -7.69 7.57
N LEU A 62 9.83 -6.51 7.22
CA LEU A 62 9.03 -5.32 6.97
C LEU A 62 8.07 -5.53 5.79
N ILE A 63 8.58 -6.07 4.68
CA ILE A 63 7.77 -6.28 3.47
C ILE A 63 6.69 -7.34 3.71
N LYS A 64 6.96 -8.36 4.52
CA LYS A 64 6.03 -9.46 4.86
C LYS A 64 5.25 -9.26 6.16
N SER A 65 5.42 -8.12 6.83
CA SER A 65 4.67 -7.81 8.04
C SER A 65 3.17 -7.83 7.74
N SER A 66 2.38 -8.36 8.66
CA SER A 66 0.92 -8.37 8.56
C SER A 66 0.31 -6.96 8.64
N MET A 67 1.04 -5.99 9.21
CA MET A 67 0.56 -4.61 9.39
C MET A 67 1.70 -3.59 9.36
N GLY A 68 1.38 -2.36 8.99
CA GLY A 68 2.21 -1.19 9.25
C GLY A 68 1.64 -0.36 10.41
N HIS A 69 2.26 0.78 10.71
CA HIS A 69 1.66 1.79 11.60
C HIS A 69 0.32 2.30 11.05
N ILE A 70 0.21 2.32 9.72
CA ILE A 70 -1.04 2.53 8.99
C ILE A 70 -1.18 1.38 8.02
N THR A 71 -2.37 0.79 7.95
CA THR A 71 -2.70 -0.26 6.99
C THR A 71 -3.98 0.14 6.26
N ALA A 72 -3.95 0.06 4.94
CA ALA A 72 -5.07 0.30 4.04
C ALA A 72 -5.15 -0.82 3.01
N ASN A 73 -6.27 -0.92 2.30
CA ASN A 73 -6.47 -1.90 1.23
C ASN A 73 -6.94 -1.20 -0.05
N GLU A 74 -7.18 -1.96 -1.11
CA GLU A 74 -7.96 -1.47 -2.24
C GLU A 74 -9.39 -1.07 -1.84
N THR A 75 -10.00 -0.16 -2.59
CA THR A 75 -11.43 0.15 -2.41
C THR A 75 -12.30 -0.95 -3.03
N PRO A 76 -13.56 -1.14 -2.57
CA PRO A 76 -14.46 -2.14 -3.16
C PRO A 76 -14.64 -2.04 -4.68
N GLU A 77 -14.50 -0.83 -5.24
CA GLU A 77 -14.55 -0.57 -6.69
C GLU A 77 -13.52 -1.37 -7.50
N TYR A 78 -12.35 -1.61 -6.91
CA TYR A 78 -11.23 -2.28 -7.59
C TYR A 78 -11.03 -3.74 -7.18
N LYS A 79 -11.89 -4.28 -6.28
CA LYS A 79 -11.77 -5.67 -5.81
C LYS A 79 -11.69 -6.68 -6.95
N ALA A 80 -12.58 -6.54 -7.95
CA ALA A 80 -12.64 -7.36 -9.15
C ALA A 80 -11.32 -7.43 -9.94
N VAL A 81 -10.45 -6.41 -9.84
CA VAL A 81 -9.17 -6.37 -10.56
C VAL A 81 -8.19 -7.42 -10.04
N LEU A 82 -8.28 -7.75 -8.75
CA LEU A 82 -7.43 -8.73 -8.07
C LEU A 82 -8.15 -10.07 -7.83
N ASP A 83 -9.41 -10.16 -8.25
CA ASP A 83 -10.21 -11.38 -8.23
C ASP A 83 -10.16 -12.08 -9.58
N PHE A 84 -9.55 -13.26 -9.63
CA PHE A 84 -9.45 -14.10 -10.84
C PHE A 84 -10.54 -15.17 -10.90
N ASP A 85 -11.32 -15.35 -9.83
CA ASP A 85 -12.58 -16.10 -9.90
C ASP A 85 -13.63 -15.30 -10.68
N GLU A 86 -13.52 -13.96 -10.72
CA GLU A 86 -14.29 -13.09 -11.61
C GLU A 86 -13.70 -13.05 -13.04
N PRO A 87 -14.43 -13.52 -14.07
CA PRO A 87 -13.94 -13.51 -15.46
C PRO A 87 -13.70 -12.09 -15.96
N MET A 88 -12.49 -11.82 -16.47
CA MET A 88 -12.13 -10.53 -17.05
C MET A 88 -11.00 -10.71 -18.07
N GLU A 89 -11.17 -10.13 -19.25
CA GLU A 89 -10.13 -10.08 -20.28
C GLU A 89 -8.88 -9.36 -19.76
N ASP A 90 -7.68 -9.88 -20.06
CA ASP A 90 -6.41 -9.36 -19.55
C ASP A 90 -6.20 -7.86 -19.87
N ASN A 91 -6.61 -7.42 -21.07
CA ASN A 91 -6.49 -6.02 -21.47
C ASN A 91 -7.38 -5.10 -20.62
N ILE A 92 -8.59 -5.55 -20.29
CA ILE A 92 -9.52 -4.81 -19.42
C ILE A 92 -8.97 -4.80 -18.00
N ARG A 93 -8.46 -5.94 -17.52
CA ARG A 93 -7.86 -6.07 -16.19
C ARG A 93 -6.66 -5.14 -16.03
N LYS A 94 -5.82 -5.05 -17.06
CA LYS A 94 -4.69 -4.12 -17.09
C LYS A 94 -5.15 -2.66 -17.02
N GLU A 95 -6.12 -2.25 -17.82
CA GLU A 95 -6.65 -0.88 -17.78
C GLU A 95 -7.25 -0.53 -16.41
N ARG A 96 -8.02 -1.45 -15.81
CA ARG A 96 -8.58 -1.24 -14.47
C ARG A 96 -7.51 -1.23 -13.38
N LEU A 97 -6.44 -2.01 -13.54
CA LEU A 97 -5.29 -1.98 -12.64
C LEU A 97 -4.54 -0.64 -12.74
N GLU A 98 -4.35 -0.10 -13.94
CA GLU A 98 -3.79 1.24 -14.13
C GLU A 98 -4.67 2.31 -13.47
N LYS A 99 -6.00 2.19 -13.55
CA LYS A 99 -6.95 3.05 -12.83
C LYS A 99 -6.84 2.90 -11.31
N LEU A 100 -6.71 1.68 -10.78
CA LEU A 100 -6.46 1.44 -9.35
C LEU A 100 -5.20 2.18 -8.88
N PHE A 101 -4.11 2.10 -9.65
CA PHE A 101 -2.89 2.83 -9.33
C PHE A 101 -3.10 4.34 -9.35
N LYS A 102 -3.65 4.85 -10.45
CA LYS A 102 -3.83 6.29 -10.68
C LYS A 102 -4.76 6.95 -9.67
N ASN A 103 -5.87 6.30 -9.33
CA ASN A 103 -6.96 6.92 -8.58
C ASN A 103 -6.89 6.62 -7.08
N HIS A 104 -6.22 5.55 -6.67
CA HIS A 104 -6.20 5.10 -5.27
C HIS A 104 -4.78 4.95 -4.71
N ILE A 105 -3.98 4.05 -5.29
CA ILE A 105 -2.66 3.71 -4.71
C ILE A 105 -1.73 4.91 -4.71
N LEU A 106 -1.60 5.65 -5.84
CA LEU A 106 -0.66 6.76 -5.94
C LEU A 106 -1.07 7.97 -5.10
N PRO A 107 -2.33 8.45 -5.14
CA PRO A 107 -2.76 9.55 -4.27
C PRO A 107 -2.51 9.25 -2.79
N PHE A 108 -2.81 8.02 -2.36
CA PHE A 108 -2.57 7.58 -0.98
C PHE A 108 -1.07 7.50 -0.65
N THR A 109 -0.32 6.68 -1.40
CA THR A 109 1.09 6.39 -1.07
C THR A 109 1.97 7.62 -1.19
N ASN A 110 1.75 8.51 -2.16
CA ASN A 110 2.54 9.74 -2.29
C ASN A 110 2.35 10.68 -1.10
N ARG A 111 1.13 10.79 -0.54
CA ARG A 111 0.89 11.56 0.69
C ARG A 111 1.49 10.84 1.90
N ALA A 112 1.34 9.53 1.96
CA ALA A 112 1.86 8.69 3.05
C ALA A 112 3.40 8.59 3.10
N LEU A 113 4.12 9.21 2.17
CA LEU A 113 5.59 9.33 2.20
C LEU A 113 6.11 10.47 3.09
N SER A 114 5.26 11.17 3.84
CA SER A 114 5.68 12.21 4.80
C SER A 114 4.80 12.21 6.04
N LYS A 115 5.34 12.61 7.20
CA LYS A 115 4.53 12.73 8.43
C LYS A 115 3.44 13.79 8.25
N ALA A 116 3.74 14.89 7.56
CA ALA A 116 2.77 15.93 7.25
C ALA A 116 1.61 15.42 6.37
N GLY A 117 1.92 14.64 5.33
CA GLY A 117 0.89 14.04 4.47
C GLY A 117 0.05 12.99 5.20
N ILE A 118 0.64 12.21 6.12
CA ILE A 118 -0.11 11.32 7.02
C ILE A 118 -1.08 12.11 7.91
N LYS A 119 -0.63 13.22 8.51
CA LYS A 119 -1.49 14.11 9.31
C LYS A 119 -2.66 14.65 8.47
N ASP A 120 -2.40 15.09 7.23
CA ASP A 120 -3.43 15.57 6.31
C ASP A 120 -4.47 14.48 5.96
N LEU A 121 -4.01 13.27 5.62
CA LEU A 121 -4.89 12.12 5.37
C LEU A 121 -5.80 11.83 6.57
N ALA A 122 -5.24 11.89 7.79
CA ALA A 122 -6.01 11.65 9.01
C ALA A 122 -7.02 12.77 9.28
N ASN A 123 -6.64 14.03 9.06
CA ASN A 123 -7.54 15.18 9.23
C ASN A 123 -8.72 15.17 8.24
N LYS A 124 -8.52 14.59 7.05
CA LYS A 124 -9.58 14.38 6.05
C LYS A 124 -10.43 13.13 6.31
N GLY A 125 -10.09 12.31 7.31
CA GLY A 125 -10.75 11.05 7.59
C GLY A 125 -10.47 9.95 6.55
N GLU A 126 -9.45 10.13 5.69
CA GLU A 126 -9.05 9.13 4.69
C GLU A 126 -8.31 7.95 5.34
N ILE A 127 -7.71 8.16 6.51
CA ILE A 127 -7.12 7.11 7.36
C ILE A 127 -7.54 7.26 8.80
N PHE A 128 -7.54 6.12 9.50
CA PHE A 128 -7.61 6.10 10.95
C PHE A 128 -6.21 5.91 11.53
N LEU A 129 -5.78 6.83 12.39
CA LEU A 129 -4.55 6.70 13.16
C LEU A 129 -4.87 6.18 14.54
N LEU A 130 -4.22 5.08 14.94
CA LEU A 130 -4.24 4.64 16.32
C LEU A 130 -3.68 5.76 17.22
N PRO A 131 -4.21 5.95 18.45
CA PRO A 131 -3.74 7.02 19.35
C PRO A 131 -2.22 7.04 19.53
N ALA A 132 -1.60 5.88 19.74
CA ALA A 132 -0.14 5.76 19.88
C ALA A 132 0.61 6.24 18.62
N VAL A 133 0.13 5.89 17.42
CA VAL A 133 0.76 6.34 16.16
C VAL A 133 0.60 7.86 15.98
N LYS A 134 -0.50 8.44 16.46
CA LYS A 134 -0.75 9.88 16.41
C LYS A 134 0.26 10.66 17.28
N GLU A 135 0.66 10.10 18.42
CA GLU A 135 1.66 10.69 19.31
C GLU A 135 3.06 10.72 18.66
N GLU A 136 3.43 9.67 17.91
CA GLU A 136 4.71 9.57 17.18
C GLU A 136 4.84 10.54 15.98
N LEU A 137 3.73 11.15 15.58
CA LEU A 137 3.68 12.09 14.47
C LEU A 137 3.95 13.54 14.91
N ALA A 138 4.01 13.84 16.22
CA ALA A 138 4.15 15.19 16.76
C ALA A 138 5.18 16.06 16.01
#